data_AF-A0A2E2EUZ5-F1
#
_entry.id   AF-A0A2E2EUZ5-F1
#
_cell.length_a   1.000
_cell.length_b   1.000
_cell.length_c   1.000
_cell.angle_alpha   90.00
_cell.angle_beta   90.00
_cell.angle_gamma   90.00
#
_symmetry.space_group_name_H-M   'P 1'
#
loop_
_entity.id
_entity.type
_entity.pdbx_description
1 polymer ?
#
loop_
_entity_poly.entity_id
_entity_poly.type
_entity_poly.pdbx_seq_one_letter_code
_entity_poly.pdbx_strand_id
1 'polypeptide(L)'
;MNYTIKQYPDKKFTDKMDQTRFIKKHFEELKEIKKAEYKTNSQPIISGLKTKMFEPQIEDITSDFIEVKTVINTTNIIDSHLDLHMPNIWNKTVKDNPYSHHLKQHENKFESVISKKAKSYNENSNFNQLGLDVNFKTVANINEFVLERSKIPFMFDAYKNGDVDQHSVGMLYVDLDIAYYDEDSQKQMDFFNEMKQQCVNPEVADEYGYFWVIYEAKKREGSAVVFGSNSVTPTLWVKNYEPQNSTQKEAARALQAKRNLIINHLNN
;
A
#
# COMPACT_ATOMS: atom_id res chain seq x y z
N MET A 1 29.41 13.05 -1.49
CA MET A 1 28.10 12.42 -1.73
C MET A 1 27.25 13.46 -2.43
N ASN A 2 26.64 13.15 -3.57
CA ASN A 2 25.80 14.13 -4.26
C ASN A 2 24.37 14.00 -3.75
N TYR A 3 23.81 15.07 -3.19
CA TYR A 3 22.42 15.10 -2.75
C TYR A 3 21.50 15.22 -3.97
N THR A 4 20.29 14.67 -3.88
CA THR A 4 19.33 14.65 -5.00
C THR A 4 17.92 14.91 -4.50
N ILE A 5 17.04 15.35 -5.39
CA ILE A 5 15.60 15.47 -5.12
C ILE A 5 14.87 14.51 -6.05
N LYS A 6 13.95 13.68 -5.56
CA LYS A 6 13.32 12.60 -6.34
C LYS A 6 12.52 13.13 -7.52
N GLN A 7 11.91 14.31 -7.36
CA GLN A 7 11.21 15.03 -8.42
C GLN A 7 12.17 15.63 -9.47
N TYR A 8 13.48 15.68 -9.20
CA TYR A 8 14.54 16.19 -10.09
C TYR A 8 15.76 15.26 -10.10
N PRO A 9 15.65 14.03 -10.64
CA PRO A 9 16.69 13.00 -10.52
C PRO A 9 18.03 13.39 -11.17
N ASP A 10 17.96 14.25 -12.20
CA ASP A 10 19.13 14.74 -12.94
C ASP A 10 19.87 15.87 -12.22
N LYS A 11 19.24 16.51 -11.22
CA LYS A 11 19.89 17.56 -10.43
C LYS A 11 20.66 16.95 -9.28
N LYS A 12 21.93 17.35 -9.18
CA LYS A 12 22.84 16.98 -8.09
C LYS A 12 23.19 18.25 -7.30
N PHE A 13 23.18 18.15 -5.99
CA PHE A 13 23.52 19.24 -5.07
C PHE A 13 24.78 18.89 -4.29
N THR A 14 25.60 19.90 -4.00
CA THR A 14 26.90 19.71 -3.34
C THR A 14 26.76 19.35 -1.87
N ASP A 15 25.74 19.91 -1.22
CA ASP A 15 25.44 19.74 0.19
C ASP A 15 23.91 19.88 0.45
N LYS A 16 23.49 19.63 1.70
CA LYS A 16 22.08 19.75 2.10
C LYS A 16 21.56 21.18 2.00
N MET A 17 22.41 22.19 2.23
CA MET A 17 21.96 23.59 2.15
C MET A 17 21.77 24.05 0.70
N ASP A 18 22.59 23.58 -0.24
CA ASP A 18 22.37 23.75 -1.67
C ASP A 18 21.04 23.11 -2.11
N GLN A 19 20.77 21.86 -1.68
CA GLN A 19 19.49 21.18 -1.88
C GLN A 19 18.32 21.97 -1.27
N THR A 20 18.47 22.49 -0.05
CA THR A 20 17.45 23.25 0.66
C THR A 20 17.13 24.58 0.01
N ARG A 21 18.13 25.31 -0.48
CA ARG A 21 17.91 26.53 -1.28
C ARG A 21 17.09 26.21 -2.52
N PHE A 22 17.34 25.06 -3.15
CA PHE A 22 16.54 24.60 -4.28
C PHE A 22 15.10 24.28 -3.86
N ILE A 23 14.90 23.50 -2.80
CA ILE A 23 13.55 23.16 -2.28
C ILE A 23 12.75 24.44 -1.99
N LYS A 24 13.33 25.41 -1.28
CA LYS A 24 12.67 26.68 -0.93
C LYS A 24 12.24 27.47 -2.17
N LYS A 25 13.10 27.51 -3.19
CA LYS A 25 12.82 28.22 -4.44
C LYS A 25 11.73 27.54 -5.29
N HIS A 26 11.65 26.21 -5.22
CA HIS A 26 10.78 25.38 -6.08
C HIS A 26 9.67 24.68 -5.31
N PHE A 27 9.31 25.13 -4.11
CA PHE A 27 8.40 24.43 -3.20
C PHE A 27 7.05 24.10 -3.84
N GLU A 28 6.37 25.10 -4.42
CA GLU A 28 5.06 24.90 -5.05
C GLU A 28 5.15 23.96 -6.26
N GLU A 29 6.19 24.08 -7.07
CA GLU A 29 6.42 23.21 -8.22
C GLU A 29 6.67 21.75 -7.78
N LEU A 30 7.48 21.54 -6.75
CA LEU A 30 7.71 20.23 -6.14
C LEU A 30 6.39 19.63 -5.63
N LYS A 31 5.55 20.44 -4.98
CA LYS A 31 4.25 20.03 -4.44
C LYS A 31 3.29 19.62 -5.55
N GLU A 32 3.25 20.35 -6.65
CA GLU A 32 2.37 20.03 -7.78
C GLU A 32 2.86 18.80 -8.55
N ILE A 33 4.17 18.65 -8.78
CA ILE A 33 4.75 17.41 -9.32
C ILE A 33 4.36 16.23 -8.43
N LYS A 34 4.56 16.38 -7.11
CA LYS A 34 4.25 15.33 -6.12
C LYS A 34 2.77 14.93 -6.14
N LYS A 35 1.85 15.88 -6.23
CA LYS A 35 0.40 15.61 -6.33
C LYS A 35 0.00 14.94 -7.64
N ALA A 36 0.70 15.24 -8.73
CA ALA A 36 0.45 14.65 -10.04
C ALA A 36 0.96 13.21 -10.16
N GLU A 37 1.89 12.78 -9.29
CA GLU A 37 2.42 11.42 -9.28
C GLU A 37 1.33 10.39 -8.93
N TYR A 38 1.17 9.38 -9.78
CA TYR A 38 0.42 8.17 -9.45
C TYR A 38 1.40 7.07 -9.03
N LYS A 39 1.28 6.59 -7.79
CA LYS A 39 2.20 5.62 -7.20
C LYS A 39 1.72 4.20 -7.47
N THR A 40 2.62 3.40 -8.05
CA THR A 40 2.35 2.00 -8.39
C THR A 40 3.40 1.11 -7.74
N ASN A 41 4.68 1.18 -8.13
CA ASN A 41 5.75 0.34 -7.57
C ASN A 41 7.07 1.11 -7.38
N SER A 42 7.82 0.74 -6.34
CA SER A 42 9.24 1.10 -6.20
C SER A 42 9.96 0.15 -5.23
N GLN A 43 11.29 0.15 -5.27
CA GLN A 43 12.11 -0.67 -4.38
C GLN A 43 12.07 -0.09 -2.95
N PRO A 44 11.72 -0.88 -1.92
CA PRO A 44 11.56 -0.38 -0.56
C PRO A 44 12.87 0.14 0.03
N ILE A 45 12.78 1.11 0.95
CA ILE A 45 13.91 1.54 1.78
C ILE A 45 13.86 0.78 3.10
N ILE A 46 14.69 -0.25 3.24
CA ILE A 46 14.80 -1.09 4.45
C ILE A 46 16.18 -0.91 5.12
N SER A 47 16.95 0.11 4.69
CA SER A 47 18.27 0.37 5.28
C SER A 47 18.16 0.57 6.79
N GLY A 48 18.98 -0.13 7.56
CA GLY A 48 19.00 -0.02 9.03
C GLY A 48 17.91 -0.79 9.80
N LEU A 49 16.86 -1.27 9.14
CA LEU A 49 15.76 -1.99 9.79
C LEU A 49 15.99 -3.51 9.80
N LYS A 50 15.79 -4.13 10.96
CA LYS A 50 15.75 -5.60 11.09
C LYS A 50 14.37 -6.09 10.67
N THR A 51 14.31 -6.87 9.61
CA THR A 51 13.09 -7.54 9.17
C THR A 51 12.98 -8.92 9.81
N LYS A 52 11.74 -9.35 10.03
CA LYS A 52 11.37 -10.74 10.33
C LYS A 52 10.38 -11.15 9.27
N MET A 53 10.55 -12.34 8.68
CA MET A 53 9.54 -12.89 7.79
C MET A 53 8.20 -12.98 8.54
N PHE A 54 7.17 -12.33 8.01
CA PHE A 54 5.83 -12.45 8.55
C PHE A 54 5.19 -13.73 7.98
N GLU A 55 4.74 -14.61 8.85
CA GLU A 55 4.04 -15.83 8.45
C GLU A 55 2.53 -15.60 8.54
N PRO A 56 1.80 -15.61 7.41
CA PRO A 56 0.34 -15.47 7.43
C PRO A 56 -0.34 -16.65 8.11
N GLN A 57 -1.47 -16.39 8.78
CA GLN A 57 -2.33 -17.46 9.29
C GLN A 57 -3.20 -18.00 8.15
N ILE A 58 -2.84 -19.18 7.62
CA ILE A 58 -3.53 -19.82 6.51
C ILE A 58 -4.26 -21.06 7.03
N GLU A 59 -5.58 -21.14 6.82
CA GLU A 59 -6.38 -22.33 7.12
C GLU A 59 -6.12 -23.48 6.11
N ASP A 60 -6.56 -24.70 6.44
CA ASP A 60 -6.63 -25.78 5.45
C ASP A 60 -7.74 -25.48 4.44
N ILE A 61 -7.36 -24.87 3.32
CA ILE A 61 -8.29 -24.37 2.31
C ILE A 61 -8.90 -25.52 1.50
N THR A 62 -10.19 -25.74 1.73
CA THR A 62 -11.04 -26.75 1.08
C THR A 62 -12.14 -26.16 0.21
N SER A 63 -12.51 -24.89 0.42
CA SER A 63 -13.50 -24.16 -0.38
C SER A 63 -12.90 -23.60 -1.69
N ASP A 64 -13.75 -23.38 -2.69
CA ASP A 64 -13.42 -22.61 -3.90
C ASP A 64 -13.50 -21.09 -3.68
N PHE A 65 -13.87 -20.66 -2.48
CA PHE A 65 -13.85 -19.27 -2.03
C PHE A 65 -12.96 -19.15 -0.81
N ILE A 66 -12.11 -18.14 -0.82
CA ILE A 66 -11.31 -17.74 0.34
C ILE A 66 -11.63 -16.30 0.72
N GLU A 67 -11.56 -16.02 2.02
CA GLU A 67 -11.52 -14.68 2.54
C GLU A 67 -10.07 -14.36 2.92
N VAL A 68 -9.62 -13.17 2.54
CA VAL A 68 -8.23 -12.74 2.66
C VAL A 68 -8.19 -11.38 3.35
N LYS A 69 -7.34 -11.24 4.37
CA LYS A 69 -7.05 -9.96 5.03
C LYS A 69 -5.59 -9.58 4.84
N THR A 70 -5.36 -8.38 4.34
CA THR A 70 -4.04 -7.86 3.94
C THR A 70 -3.83 -6.46 4.47
N VAL A 71 -2.58 -6.13 4.82
CA VAL A 71 -2.16 -4.75 5.05
C VAL A 71 -1.70 -4.19 3.72
N ILE A 72 -2.29 -3.10 3.23
CA ILE A 72 -1.88 -2.50 1.93
C ILE A 72 -1.03 -1.24 2.08
N ASN A 73 -0.95 -0.69 3.29
CA ASN A 73 -0.09 0.42 3.65
C ASN A 73 0.08 0.49 5.17
N THR A 74 1.22 0.98 5.64
CA THR A 74 1.44 1.36 7.05
C THR A 74 1.84 2.83 7.15
N THR A 75 1.58 3.44 8.30
CA THR A 75 2.02 4.81 8.60
C THR A 75 3.36 4.78 9.35
N ASN A 76 3.96 5.94 9.59
CA ASN A 76 5.14 6.07 10.46
C ASN A 76 6.41 5.36 9.95
N ILE A 77 6.57 5.25 8.64
CA ILE A 77 7.80 4.81 7.96
C ILE A 77 8.02 5.73 6.76
N ILE A 78 9.26 6.20 6.57
CA ILE A 78 9.63 6.93 5.35
C ILE A 78 9.84 5.90 4.25
N ASP A 79 8.98 5.93 3.26
CA ASP A 79 8.97 4.94 2.20
C ASP A 79 9.96 5.28 1.06
N SER A 80 10.03 4.44 0.04
CA SER A 80 10.87 4.64 -1.13
C SER A 80 10.44 5.77 -2.08
N HIS A 81 9.39 6.51 -1.77
CA HIS A 81 9.05 7.79 -2.39
C HIS A 81 9.40 8.99 -1.49
N LEU A 82 10.05 8.72 -0.36
CA LEU A 82 10.31 9.65 0.74
C LEU A 82 9.01 10.18 1.34
N ASP A 83 7.96 9.35 1.38
CA ASP A 83 6.71 9.71 2.02
C ASP A 83 6.68 9.18 3.44
N LEU A 84 6.46 10.09 4.39
CA LEU A 84 6.02 9.78 5.74
C LEU A 84 4.50 9.90 5.78
N HIS A 85 3.83 8.75 5.70
CA HIS A 85 2.38 8.70 5.89
C HIS A 85 2.04 8.88 7.37
N MET A 86 1.21 9.89 7.67
CA MET A 86 0.77 10.16 9.04
C MET A 86 -0.39 9.23 9.44
N PRO A 87 -0.54 8.90 10.74
CA PRO A 87 -1.56 7.95 11.24
C PRO A 87 -3.00 8.17 10.73
N ASN A 88 -3.37 9.43 10.44
CA ASN A 88 -4.73 9.81 10.05
C ASN A 88 -4.97 9.87 8.54
N ILE A 89 -3.95 9.60 7.70
CA ILE A 89 -3.98 9.75 6.23
C ILE A 89 -5.20 9.08 5.57
N TRP A 90 -5.65 7.95 6.10
CA TRP A 90 -6.73 7.14 5.53
C TRP A 90 -8.11 7.41 6.13
N ASN A 91 -8.22 8.18 7.22
CA ASN A 91 -9.46 8.32 8.00
C ASN A 91 -10.64 8.79 7.15
N LYS A 92 -10.44 9.81 6.32
CA LYS A 92 -11.49 10.32 5.44
C LYS A 92 -11.87 9.30 4.37
N THR A 93 -10.87 8.69 3.74
CA THR A 93 -11.06 7.65 2.71
C THR A 93 -11.92 6.49 3.24
N VAL A 94 -11.56 5.89 4.38
CA VAL A 94 -12.27 4.71 4.91
C VAL A 94 -13.65 5.07 5.44
N LYS A 95 -13.85 6.30 5.93
CA LYS A 95 -15.14 6.81 6.38
C LYS A 95 -16.11 7.04 5.22
N ASP A 96 -15.64 7.71 4.17
CA ASP A 96 -16.50 8.12 3.06
C ASP A 96 -16.75 6.99 2.06
N ASN A 97 -15.74 6.15 1.81
CA ASN A 97 -15.86 4.99 0.94
C ASN A 97 -15.03 3.80 1.48
N PRO A 98 -15.62 2.94 2.32
CA PRO A 98 -14.94 1.79 2.88
C PRO A 98 -14.72 0.66 1.85
N TYR A 99 -15.17 0.79 0.60
CA TYR A 99 -15.01 -0.24 -0.41
C TYR A 99 -14.16 0.23 -1.58
N SER A 100 -13.19 -0.60 -1.97
CA SER A 100 -12.30 -0.31 -3.10
C SER A 100 -12.04 -1.56 -3.92
N HIS A 101 -11.41 -1.38 -5.07
CA HIS A 101 -10.88 -2.52 -5.81
C HIS A 101 -9.65 -3.07 -5.08
N HIS A 102 -9.53 -4.40 -5.06
CA HIS A 102 -8.26 -5.07 -4.81
C HIS A 102 -7.78 -5.69 -6.12
N LEU A 103 -6.56 -5.37 -6.56
CA LEU A 103 -6.01 -5.82 -7.82
C LEU A 103 -4.87 -6.82 -7.60
N LYS A 104 -4.60 -7.65 -8.59
CA LYS A 104 -3.43 -8.56 -8.59
C LYS A 104 -2.10 -7.85 -8.77
N GLN A 105 -2.15 -6.60 -9.25
CA GLN A 105 -1.06 -5.66 -9.48
C GLN A 105 -1.67 -4.30 -9.84
N HIS A 106 -0.87 -3.24 -9.84
CA HIS A 106 -1.25 -1.86 -10.20
C HIS A 106 -1.61 -1.66 -11.68
N GLU A 107 -2.53 -2.47 -12.20
CA GLU A 107 -3.05 -2.42 -13.55
C GLU A 107 -4.58 -2.31 -13.52
N ASN A 108 -5.09 -1.18 -14.01
CA ASN A 108 -6.52 -0.89 -14.07
C ASN A 108 -7.23 -1.61 -15.24
N LYS A 109 -7.11 -2.94 -15.29
CA LYS A 109 -7.75 -3.83 -16.26
C LYS A 109 -8.72 -4.78 -15.55
N PHE A 110 -9.80 -5.19 -16.22
CA PHE A 110 -10.78 -6.11 -15.64
C PHE A 110 -10.18 -7.45 -15.22
N GLU A 111 -9.21 -7.96 -15.98
CA GLU A 111 -8.48 -9.20 -15.67
C GLU A 111 -7.55 -9.09 -14.46
N SER A 112 -7.30 -7.88 -13.97
CA SER A 112 -6.47 -7.61 -12.79
C SER A 112 -7.28 -7.52 -11.51
N VAL A 113 -8.63 -7.48 -11.60
CA VAL A 113 -9.50 -7.28 -10.45
C VAL A 113 -9.70 -8.58 -9.66
N ILE A 114 -9.05 -8.68 -8.50
CA ILE A 114 -9.28 -9.74 -7.51
C ILE A 114 -10.64 -9.53 -6.83
N SER A 115 -10.91 -8.31 -6.39
CA SER A 115 -12.18 -7.93 -5.78
C SER A 115 -12.59 -6.51 -6.18
N LYS A 116 -13.89 -6.31 -6.43
CA LYS A 116 -14.47 -4.97 -6.66
C LYS A 116 -14.96 -4.31 -5.37
N LYS A 117 -15.01 -5.08 -4.27
CA LYS A 117 -15.63 -4.68 -3.00
C LYS A 117 -14.74 -5.09 -1.83
N ALA A 118 -13.43 -4.88 -1.96
CA ALA A 118 -12.53 -5.07 -0.84
C ALA A 118 -12.86 -4.03 0.23
N LYS A 119 -13.23 -4.50 1.42
CA LYS A 119 -13.53 -3.67 2.56
C LYS A 119 -12.23 -3.14 3.12
N SER A 120 -12.17 -1.83 3.34
CA SER A 120 -11.00 -1.15 3.85
C SER A 120 -11.30 -0.41 5.14
N TYR A 121 -10.36 -0.49 6.07
CA TYR A 121 -10.42 0.11 7.38
C TYR A 121 -9.01 0.25 7.96
N ASN A 122 -8.87 1.01 9.03
CA ASN A 122 -7.60 1.24 9.71
C ASN A 122 -7.54 0.41 11.00
N GLU A 123 -6.40 -0.22 11.26
CA GLU A 123 -6.12 -0.90 12.53
C GLU A 123 -4.86 -0.31 13.18
N ASN A 124 -4.95 0.02 14.46
CA ASN A 124 -3.75 0.33 15.24
C ASN A 124 -2.94 -0.97 15.41
N SER A 125 -1.66 -0.90 15.12
CA SER A 125 -0.76 -2.05 15.19
C SER A 125 0.62 -1.63 15.69
N ASN A 126 1.52 -2.60 15.75
CA ASN A 126 2.93 -2.40 16.01
C ASN A 126 3.72 -3.05 14.88
N PHE A 127 4.83 -2.43 14.48
CA PHE A 127 5.69 -2.95 13.43
C PHE A 127 6.19 -4.39 13.70
N ASN A 128 6.39 -4.77 14.97
CA ASN A 128 6.71 -6.16 15.36
C ASN A 128 5.62 -7.20 15.12
N GLN A 129 4.37 -6.76 14.97
CA GLN A 129 3.26 -7.62 14.59
C GLN A 129 3.11 -7.75 13.08
N LEU A 130 3.88 -7.00 12.28
CA LEU A 130 3.72 -6.91 10.83
C LEU A 130 5.00 -7.30 10.06
N GLY A 131 6.04 -7.79 10.74
CA GLY A 131 7.27 -8.28 10.10
C GLY A 131 8.51 -7.40 10.25
N LEU A 132 8.50 -6.39 11.12
CA LEU A 132 9.71 -5.65 11.50
C LEU A 132 10.06 -5.86 12.97
N ASP A 133 11.28 -6.25 13.29
CA ASP A 133 11.72 -6.51 14.67
C ASP A 133 11.99 -5.20 15.45
N VAL A 134 10.95 -4.38 15.61
CA VAL A 134 10.99 -3.07 16.27
C VAL A 134 9.65 -2.79 16.96
N ASN A 135 9.73 -2.37 18.23
CA ASN A 135 8.56 -1.98 19.00
C ASN A 135 8.19 -0.52 18.71
N PHE A 136 7.50 -0.28 17.60
CA PHE A 136 7.08 1.04 17.18
C PHE A 136 5.65 0.99 16.64
N LYS A 137 4.80 1.92 17.07
CA LYS A 137 3.37 1.92 16.73
C LYS A 137 3.15 2.43 15.31
N THR A 138 2.17 1.84 14.63
CA THR A 138 1.75 2.25 13.29
C THR A 138 0.24 2.09 13.14
N VAL A 139 -0.33 2.69 12.10
CA VAL A 139 -1.68 2.42 11.63
C VAL A 139 -1.57 1.62 10.33
N ALA A 140 -2.13 0.41 10.32
CA ALA A 140 -2.23 -0.43 9.15
C ALA A 140 -3.53 -0.12 8.40
N ASN A 141 -3.44 0.23 7.11
CA ASN A 141 -4.61 0.25 6.24
C ASN A 141 -4.86 -1.15 5.69
N ILE A 142 -6.03 -1.69 6.02
CA ILE A 142 -6.41 -3.06 5.68
C ILE A 142 -7.22 -3.10 4.38
N ASN A 143 -7.06 -4.18 3.62
CA ASN A 143 -8.04 -4.68 2.67
C ASN A 143 -8.46 -6.10 3.07
N GLU A 144 -9.77 -6.29 3.20
CA GLU A 144 -10.41 -7.59 3.45
C GLU A 144 -11.37 -7.91 2.30
N PHE A 145 -11.21 -9.06 1.68
CA PHE A 145 -11.96 -9.42 0.47
C PHE A 145 -12.13 -10.93 0.28
N VAL A 146 -13.15 -11.29 -0.50
CA VAL A 146 -13.38 -12.66 -0.94
C VAL A 146 -12.81 -12.86 -2.35
N LEU A 147 -12.07 -13.95 -2.54
CA LEU A 147 -11.52 -14.38 -3.82
C LEU A 147 -12.08 -15.76 -4.17
N GLU A 148 -12.58 -15.88 -5.40
CA GLU A 148 -13.10 -17.12 -5.99
C GLU A 148 -12.05 -17.74 -6.90
N ARG A 149 -11.75 -19.04 -6.70
CA ARG A 149 -10.76 -19.79 -7.48
C ARG A 149 -11.00 -19.67 -8.98
N SER A 150 -12.25 -19.80 -9.42
CA SER A 150 -12.61 -19.80 -10.85
C SER A 150 -12.32 -18.48 -11.56
N LYS A 151 -12.28 -17.35 -10.83
CA LYS A 151 -12.08 -16.01 -11.41
C LYS A 151 -10.62 -15.71 -11.68
N ILE A 152 -9.75 -15.99 -10.70
CA ILE A 152 -8.30 -15.77 -10.84
C ILE A 152 -7.56 -16.92 -10.14
N PRO A 153 -7.46 -18.10 -10.78
CA PRO A 153 -6.90 -19.31 -10.16
C PRO A 153 -5.48 -19.10 -9.64
N PHE A 154 -4.64 -18.41 -10.41
CA PHE A 154 -3.26 -18.11 -10.03
C PHE A 154 -3.17 -17.35 -8.71
N MET A 155 -3.94 -16.27 -8.54
CA MET A 155 -3.91 -15.49 -7.30
C MET A 155 -4.53 -16.26 -6.14
N PHE A 156 -5.55 -17.08 -6.40
CA PHE A 156 -6.13 -17.93 -5.37
C PHE A 156 -5.08 -18.86 -4.78
N ASP A 157 -4.35 -19.59 -5.64
CA ASP A 157 -3.33 -20.53 -5.19
C ASP A 157 -2.14 -19.79 -4.56
N ALA A 158 -1.73 -18.64 -5.10
CA ALA A 158 -0.68 -17.82 -4.51
C ALA A 158 -1.02 -17.34 -3.07
N TYR A 159 -2.25 -16.87 -2.82
CA TYR A 159 -2.67 -16.54 -1.45
C TYR A 159 -2.77 -17.77 -0.56
N LYS A 160 -3.36 -18.86 -1.07
CA LYS A 160 -3.47 -20.15 -0.34
C LYS A 160 -2.10 -20.70 0.08
N ASN A 161 -1.07 -20.49 -0.72
CA ASN A 161 0.28 -21.00 -0.44
C ASN A 161 1.14 -20.01 0.37
N GLY A 162 0.66 -18.79 0.61
CA GLY A 162 1.42 -17.74 1.28
C GLY A 162 2.43 -17.03 0.38
N ASP A 163 2.34 -17.20 -0.94
CA ASP A 163 3.25 -16.60 -1.93
C ASP A 163 3.01 -15.09 -2.11
N VAL A 164 1.85 -14.58 -1.67
CA VAL A 164 1.54 -13.14 -1.68
C VAL A 164 1.84 -12.55 -0.31
N ASP A 165 3.03 -11.98 -0.16
CA ASP A 165 3.57 -11.48 1.11
C ASP A 165 3.70 -9.96 1.19
N GLN A 166 3.42 -9.24 0.08
CA GLN A 166 3.45 -7.79 0.03
C GLN A 166 2.29 -7.19 -0.76
N HIS A 167 1.89 -5.99 -0.32
CA HIS A 167 0.84 -5.22 -0.95
C HIS A 167 1.22 -3.74 -1.05
N SER A 168 0.45 -3.02 -1.85
CA SER A 168 0.63 -1.59 -2.06
C SER A 168 -0.75 -0.92 -2.23
N VAL A 169 -0.74 0.40 -2.17
CA VAL A 169 -1.94 1.24 -2.28
C VAL A 169 -1.81 2.20 -3.45
N GLY A 170 -2.75 2.13 -4.37
CA GLY A 170 -2.91 3.12 -5.43
C GLY A 170 -3.66 4.30 -4.85
N MET A 171 -3.05 5.48 -4.88
CA MET A 171 -3.59 6.65 -4.20
C MET A 171 -3.31 7.96 -4.95
N LEU A 172 -4.00 9.02 -4.53
CA LEU A 172 -3.76 10.40 -4.92
C LEU A 172 -3.59 11.25 -3.66
N TYR A 173 -2.53 12.04 -3.60
CA TYR A 173 -2.31 12.95 -2.48
C TYR A 173 -3.36 14.07 -2.45
N VAL A 174 -3.81 14.44 -1.25
CA VAL A 174 -4.74 15.56 -1.03
C VAL A 174 -4.05 16.65 -0.24
N ASP A 175 -3.50 16.30 0.92
CA ASP A 175 -2.82 17.22 1.83
C ASP A 175 -1.45 16.68 2.20
N LEU A 176 -0.44 17.53 1.99
CA LEU A 176 0.96 17.21 2.20
C LEU A 176 1.80 18.47 2.42
N ASP A 177 2.92 18.27 3.11
CA ASP A 177 3.99 19.24 3.31
C ASP A 177 5.37 18.59 3.12
N ILE A 178 6.44 19.37 3.14
CA ILE A 178 7.82 18.87 3.04
C ILE A 178 8.64 19.25 4.27
N ALA A 179 9.17 18.24 4.93
CA ALA A 179 10.18 18.39 5.96
C ALA A 179 11.55 18.39 5.29
N TYR A 180 12.39 19.38 5.57
CA TYR A 180 13.75 19.47 5.03
C TYR A 180 14.70 20.14 6.01
N TYR A 181 15.97 19.77 5.90
CA TYR A 181 17.07 20.33 6.69
C TYR A 181 17.30 21.80 6.33
N ASP A 182 17.22 22.74 7.27
CA ASP A 182 17.49 24.17 7.02
C ASP A 182 18.18 24.82 8.23
N GLU A 183 19.52 24.76 8.27
CA GLU A 183 20.29 25.28 9.41
C GLU A 183 20.08 26.80 9.65
N ASP A 184 19.61 27.52 8.62
CA ASP A 184 19.30 28.95 8.69
C ASP A 184 17.89 29.24 9.28
N SER A 185 17.08 28.22 9.56
CA SER A 185 15.69 28.35 10.01
C SER A 185 15.36 27.38 11.14
N GLN A 186 15.39 27.88 12.38
CA GLN A 186 15.02 27.09 13.57
C GLN A 186 13.64 26.45 13.43
N LYS A 187 12.64 27.21 12.95
CA LYS A 187 11.27 26.71 12.74
C LYS A 187 11.25 25.48 11.82
N GLN A 188 12.01 25.52 10.74
CA GLN A 188 12.03 24.43 9.77
C GLN A 188 12.81 23.22 10.29
N MET A 189 13.91 23.47 11.01
CA MET A 189 14.63 22.40 11.72
C MET A 189 13.81 21.73 12.79
N ASP A 190 13.01 22.49 13.55
CA ASP A 190 12.10 21.95 14.55
C ASP A 190 11.07 21.03 13.89
N PHE A 191 10.44 21.49 12.80
CA PHE A 191 9.49 20.67 12.04
C PHE A 191 10.15 19.41 11.44
N PHE A 192 11.34 19.53 10.86
CA PHE A 192 12.09 18.39 10.32
C PHE A 192 12.41 17.35 11.40
N ASN A 193 12.89 17.80 12.56
CA ASN A 193 13.22 16.93 13.67
C ASN A 193 11.98 16.31 14.32
N GLU A 194 10.90 17.07 14.47
CA GLU A 194 9.62 16.59 14.99
C GLU A 194 9.07 15.47 14.10
N MET A 195 8.98 15.71 12.80
CA MET A 195 8.44 14.72 11.85
C MET A 195 9.36 13.49 11.74
N LYS A 196 10.68 13.68 11.82
CA LYS A 196 11.66 12.58 11.85
C LYS A 196 11.42 11.64 13.04
N GLN A 197 11.06 12.17 14.22
CA GLN A 197 10.75 11.34 15.40
C GLN A 197 9.46 10.52 15.25
N GLN A 198 8.60 10.86 14.29
CA GLN A 198 7.36 10.14 14.01
C GLN A 198 7.55 8.91 13.11
N CYS A 199 8.77 8.63 12.64
CA CYS A 199 9.06 7.49 11.77
C CYS A 199 9.99 6.46 12.42
N VAL A 200 9.82 5.20 12.03
CA VAL A 200 10.62 4.08 12.54
C VAL A 200 12.05 4.05 11.99
N ASN A 201 12.30 4.75 10.87
CA ASN A 201 13.57 4.81 10.14
C ASN A 201 14.08 6.27 9.99
N PRO A 202 14.33 6.99 11.10
CA PRO A 202 14.72 8.41 11.07
C PRO A 202 16.03 8.67 10.31
N GLU A 203 16.91 7.69 10.20
CA GLU A 203 18.15 7.76 9.43
C GLU A 203 17.91 8.07 7.94
N VAL A 204 16.75 7.70 7.38
CA VAL A 204 16.40 8.04 5.98
C VAL A 204 16.23 9.55 5.83
N ALA A 205 15.62 10.23 6.81
CA ALA A 205 15.54 11.68 6.79
C ALA A 205 16.93 12.33 6.84
N ASP A 206 17.83 11.80 7.68
CA ASP A 206 19.19 12.30 7.80
C ASP A 206 20.04 12.03 6.54
N GLU A 207 19.84 10.91 5.86
CA GLU A 207 20.52 10.58 4.61
C GLU A 207 20.09 11.52 3.46
N TYR A 208 18.78 11.68 3.27
CA TYR A 208 18.24 12.42 2.12
C TYR A 208 18.18 13.93 2.33
N GLY A 209 18.12 14.40 3.58
CA GLY A 209 18.00 15.82 3.93
C GLY A 209 16.60 16.39 3.77
N TYR A 210 15.64 15.62 3.26
CA TYR A 210 14.23 15.98 3.17
C TYR A 210 13.34 14.73 3.01
N PHE A 211 12.06 14.90 3.31
CA PHE A 211 11.01 13.93 3.04
C PHE A 211 9.64 14.63 3.02
N TRP A 212 8.66 14.01 2.38
CA TRP A 212 7.29 14.48 2.33
C TRP A 212 6.51 13.99 3.54
N VAL A 213 5.71 14.87 4.13
CA VAL A 213 4.78 14.53 5.22
C VAL A 213 3.38 14.50 4.63
N ILE A 214 2.73 13.34 4.69
CA ILE A 214 1.45 13.13 4.02
C ILE A 214 0.33 13.04 5.06
N TYR A 215 -0.55 14.04 5.07
CA TYR A 215 -1.63 14.17 6.04
C TYR A 215 -2.95 13.56 5.54
N GLU A 216 -3.21 13.61 4.23
CA GLU A 216 -4.43 13.05 3.63
C GLU A 216 -4.16 12.54 2.21
N ALA A 217 -4.70 11.35 1.92
CA ALA A 217 -4.72 10.78 0.57
C ALA A 217 -6.09 10.15 0.24
N LYS A 218 -6.42 10.15 -1.05
CA LYS A 218 -7.55 9.43 -1.63
C LYS A 218 -7.08 8.08 -2.14
N LYS A 219 -7.52 7.00 -1.49
CA LYS A 219 -7.31 5.65 -2.00
C LYS A 219 -8.11 5.42 -3.27
N ARG A 220 -7.50 4.75 -4.23
CA ARG A 220 -8.13 4.27 -5.46
C ARG A 220 -8.34 2.76 -5.41
N GLU A 221 -7.32 2.03 -4.96
CA GLU A 221 -7.30 0.57 -4.92
C GLU A 221 -6.28 0.08 -3.87
N GLY A 222 -6.23 -1.23 -3.65
CA GLY A 222 -5.04 -1.86 -3.09
C GLY A 222 -4.62 -3.03 -3.97
N SER A 223 -3.33 -3.33 -4.03
CA SER A 223 -2.78 -4.31 -4.97
C SER A 223 -1.88 -5.30 -4.26
N ALA A 224 -1.91 -6.56 -4.70
CA ALA A 224 -0.79 -7.47 -4.50
C ALA A 224 0.42 -6.98 -5.32
N VAL A 225 1.61 -6.98 -4.72
CA VAL A 225 2.85 -6.58 -5.40
C VAL A 225 4.00 -7.46 -4.93
N VAL A 226 5.03 -7.61 -5.77
CA VAL A 226 6.26 -8.30 -5.38
C VAL A 226 7.10 -7.42 -4.45
N PHE A 227 7.11 -6.11 -4.70
CA PHE A 227 7.84 -5.13 -3.89
C PHE A 227 6.97 -3.88 -3.68
N GLY A 228 6.54 -3.66 -2.43
CA GLY A 228 5.83 -2.46 -2.02
C GLY A 228 6.79 -1.31 -1.75
N SER A 229 6.39 -0.08 -2.08
CA SER A 229 7.16 1.12 -1.69
C SER A 229 7.23 1.24 -0.17
N ASN A 230 6.10 0.95 0.48
CA ASN A 230 5.98 0.65 1.89
C ASN A 230 6.22 -0.86 2.07
N SER A 231 7.28 -1.21 2.79
CA SER A 231 7.76 -2.59 2.91
C SER A 231 7.03 -3.45 3.93
N VAL A 232 6.07 -2.90 4.68
CA VAL A 232 5.42 -3.59 5.80
C VAL A 232 3.94 -3.78 5.52
N THR A 233 3.65 -4.60 4.52
CA THR A 233 2.30 -4.77 3.96
C THR A 233 1.91 -6.24 3.77
N PRO A 234 2.02 -7.08 4.83
CA PRO A 234 1.82 -8.52 4.70
C PRO A 234 0.37 -8.93 4.43
N THR A 235 0.19 -10.14 3.89
CA THR A 235 -1.03 -10.92 4.12
C THR A 235 -1.09 -11.31 5.58
N LEU A 236 -2.20 -11.02 6.27
CA LEU A 236 -2.38 -11.37 7.68
C LEU A 236 -2.96 -12.78 7.84
N TRP A 237 -4.01 -13.08 7.08
CA TRP A 237 -4.64 -14.39 7.10
C TRP A 237 -5.39 -14.72 5.82
N VAL A 238 -5.58 -16.01 5.59
CA VAL A 238 -6.38 -16.60 4.53
C VAL A 238 -7.26 -17.70 5.13
N LYS A 239 -8.57 -17.60 4.91
CA LYS A 239 -9.56 -18.50 5.51
C LYS A 239 -10.52 -19.05 4.48
N ASN A 240 -11.13 -20.20 4.77
CA ASN A 240 -12.25 -20.70 3.98
C ASN A 240 -13.41 -19.71 4.04
N TYR A 241 -14.06 -19.48 2.90
CA TYR A 241 -15.27 -18.68 2.83
C TYR A 241 -16.41 -19.53 2.27
N GLU A 242 -17.56 -19.48 2.95
CA GLU A 242 -18.80 -20.09 2.48
C GLU A 242 -19.79 -18.98 2.10
N PRO A 243 -20.08 -18.81 0.79
CA PRO A 243 -21.05 -17.83 0.35
C PRO A 243 -22.43 -18.12 0.96
N GLN A 244 -23.19 -17.09 1.27
CA GLN A 244 -24.58 -17.26 1.71
C GLN A 244 -25.39 -18.10 0.69
N ASN A 245 -26.34 -18.90 1.20
CA ASN A 245 -27.18 -19.80 0.39
C ASN A 245 -27.89 -19.13 -0.80
N SER A 246 -28.19 -17.84 -0.71
CA SER A 246 -28.75 -17.05 -1.82
C SER A 246 -27.79 -16.93 -3.00
N THR A 247 -26.50 -16.68 -2.72
CA THR A 247 -25.42 -16.57 -3.70
C THR A 247 -25.10 -17.92 -4.35
N GLN A 248 -25.17 -19.02 -3.58
CA GLN A 248 -24.97 -20.38 -4.10
C GLN A 248 -26.04 -20.76 -5.15
N LYS A 249 -27.30 -20.35 -4.95
CA LYS A 249 -28.38 -20.58 -5.91
C LYS A 249 -28.16 -19.86 -7.24
N GLU A 250 -27.61 -18.64 -7.22
CA GLU A 250 -27.28 -17.91 -8.45
C GLU A 250 -26.11 -18.54 -9.20
N ALA A 251 -25.05 -18.94 -8.50
CA ALA A 251 -23.92 -19.64 -9.12
C ALA A 251 -24.34 -20.97 -9.76
N ALA A 252 -25.19 -21.75 -9.08
CA ALA A 252 -25.75 -22.99 -9.62
C ALA A 252 -26.59 -22.75 -10.89
N ARG A 253 -27.42 -21.70 -10.89
CA ARG A 253 -28.21 -21.31 -12.08
C ARG A 253 -27.33 -20.89 -13.25
N ALA A 254 -26.26 -20.12 -12.99
CA ALA A 254 -25.32 -19.70 -14.03
C ALA A 254 -24.54 -20.89 -14.64
N LEU A 255 -24.13 -21.86 -13.81
CA LEU A 255 -23.48 -23.09 -14.26
C LEU A 255 -24.43 -23.95 -15.10
N GLN A 256 -25.69 -24.07 -14.68
CA GLN A 256 -26.72 -24.79 -15.42
C GLN A 256 -27.03 -24.13 -16.77
N ALA A 257 -27.08 -22.80 -16.82
CA ALA A 257 -27.24 -22.04 -18.07
C ALA A 257 -26.06 -22.27 -19.04
N LYS A 258 -24.80 -22.25 -18.56
CA LYS A 258 -23.62 -22.60 -19.37
C LYS A 258 -23.70 -24.02 -19.91
N ARG A 259 -24.09 -24.99 -19.06
CA ARG A 259 -24.21 -26.40 -19.47
C ARG A 259 -25.27 -26.57 -20.56
N ASN A 260 -26.41 -25.90 -20.45
CA ASN A 260 -27.48 -25.95 -21.45
C ASN A 260 -27.05 -25.33 -22.79
N LEU A 261 -26.28 -24.23 -22.77
CA LEU A 261 -25.71 -23.64 -23.98
C LEU A 261 -24.75 -24.60 -24.70
N ILE A 262 -23.89 -25.29 -23.95
CA ILE A 262 -22.96 -26.28 -24.52
C ILE A 262 -23.72 -27.45 -25.14
N ILE A 263 -24.73 -28.00 -24.47
CA ILE A 263 -25.56 -29.10 -24.98
C ILE A 263 -26.28 -28.68 -26.27
N ASN A 264 -26.86 -27.49 -26.31
CA ASN A 264 -27.53 -26.98 -27.50
C ASN A 264 -26.57 -26.74 -28.67
N HIS A 265 -25.31 -26.43 -28.40
CA HIS A 265 -24.29 -26.27 -29.44
C HIS A 265 -23.78 -27.61 -29.99
N LEU A 266 -23.79 -28.67 -29.17
CA LEU A 266 -23.39 -30.03 -29.58
C LEU A 266 -24.49 -30.79 -30.32
N ASN A 267 -25.75 -30.35 -30.19
CA ASN A 267 -26.92 -30.98 -30.81
C ASN A 267 -27.39 -30.28 -32.10
N ASN A 268 -26.66 -29.27 -32.57
CA ASN A 268 -26.82 -28.62 -33.88
C ASN A 268 -25.61 -28.96 -34.77
#